data_AF-C2ETZ4-F1
#
_entry.id   AF-C2ETZ4-F1
#
_cell.length_a   1.000
_cell.length_b   1.000
_cell.length_c   1.000
_cell.angle_alpha   90.00
_cell.angle_beta   90.00
_cell.angle_gamma   90.00
#
_symmetry.space_group_name_H-M   'P 1'
#
loop_
_entity.id
_entity.type
_entity.pdbx_description
1 polymer ?
#
loop_
_entity_poly.entity_id
_entity_poly.type
_entity_poly.pdbx_seq_one_letter_code
_entity_poly.pdbx_strand_id
1 'polypeptide(L)' 'MIDRYTSPEMAKIWSLETQYQCWLEVEIAADEAWSKLGHIPAKDV' A
#
# COMPACT_ATOMS: atom_id res chain seq x y z
N MET A 1 6.27 -14.88 9.74
CA MET A 1 5.53 -15.42 10.92
C MET A 1 5.70 -16.93 10.91
N ILE A 2 5.60 -17.62 12.06
CA ILE A 2 5.75 -19.09 12.10
C ILE A 2 4.36 -19.69 11.90
N ASP A 3 4.17 -20.46 10.83
CA ASP A 3 2.86 -21.03 10.41
C ASP A 3 2.11 -21.74 11.54
N ARG A 4 2.84 -22.41 12.45
CA ARG A 4 2.26 -23.14 13.59
C ARG A 4 1.51 -22.25 14.58
N TYR A 5 1.88 -20.97 14.71
CA TYR A 5 1.36 -20.06 15.73
C TYR A 5 0.61 -18.86 15.16
N THR A 6 0.39 -18.84 13.85
CA THR A 6 -0.21 -17.72 13.15
C THR A 6 -1.60 -18.11 12.66
N SER A 7 -2.62 -17.29 12.98
CA SER A 7 -3.93 -17.47 12.39
C SER A 7 -3.89 -17.14 10.89
N PRO A 8 -4.69 -17.82 10.04
CA PRO A 8 -4.71 -17.54 8.61
C PRO A 8 -5.00 -16.07 8.27
N GLU A 9 -5.84 -15.41 9.06
CA GLU A 9 -6.15 -13.99 8.91
C GLU A 9 -4.92 -13.10 9.13
N MET A 10 -4.14 -13.39 10.18
CA MET A 10 -2.93 -12.63 10.49
C MET A 10 -1.84 -12.93 9.45
N ALA A 11 -1.71 -14.19 9.00
CA ALA A 11 -0.78 -14.52 7.91
C ALA A 11 -1.08 -13.74 6.62
N LYS A 12 -2.37 -13.55 6.30
CA LYS A 12 -2.78 -12.77 5.13
C LYS A 12 -2.37 -11.30 5.23
N ILE A 13 -2.63 -10.66 6.38
CA ILE A 13 -2.26 -9.25 6.60
C ILE A 13 -0.76 -9.02 6.45
N TRP A 14 0.05 -9.95 6.95
CA TRP A 14 1.51 -9.86 6.90
C TRP A 14 2.13 -10.56 5.69
N SER A 15 1.32 -10.88 4.67
CA SER A 15 1.81 -11.42 3.42
C SER A 15 2.54 -10.34 2.61
N LEU A 16 3.49 -10.76 1.77
CA LEU A 16 4.18 -9.85 0.85
C LEU A 16 3.21 -9.15 -0.09
N GLU A 17 2.16 -9.83 -0.54
CA GLU A 17 1.12 -9.25 -1.38
C GLU A 17 0.44 -8.07 -0.68
N THR A 18 0.00 -8.25 0.58
CA THR A 18 -0.63 -7.17 1.34
C THR A 18 0.36 -6.05 1.63
N GLN A 19 1.62 -6.37 1.92
CA GLN A 19 2.67 -5.37 2.10
C GLN A 19 2.86 -4.49 0.86
N TYR A 20 3.00 -5.10 -0.32
CA TYR A 20 3.15 -4.35 -1.57
C TYR A 20 1.90 -3.56 -1.94
N GLN A 21 0.71 -4.11 -1.66
CA GLN A 21 -0.55 -3.40 -1.85
C GLN A 21 -0.64 -2.16 -0.96
N CYS A 22 -0.29 -2.27 0.33
CA CYS A 22 -0.26 -1.14 1.24
C CYS A 22 0.78 -0.08 0.81
N TRP A 23 1.95 -0.49 0.31
CA TRP A 23 2.93 0.46 -0.22
C TRP A 23 2.39 1.19 -1.44
N LEU A 24 1.77 0.48 -2.38
CA LEU A 24 1.15 1.08 -3.56
C LEU A 24 0.09 2.11 -3.17
N GLU A 25 -0.78 1.78 -2.21
CA GLU A 25 -1.80 2.71 -1.72
C GLU A 25 -1.20 3.98 -1.09
N VAL A 26 -0.09 3.86 -0.37
CA VAL A 26 0.63 5.00 0.20
C VAL A 26 1.26 5.86 -0.89
N GLU A 27 1.89 5.25 -1.90
CA GLU A 27 2.51 6.00 -3.00
C GLU A 27 1.46 6.75 -3.83
N ILE A 28 0.34 6.12 -4.16
CA ILE A 28 -0.78 6.79 -4.85
C ILE A 28 -1.31 7.95 -4.01
N ALA A 29 -1.50 7.76 -2.70
CA ALA A 29 -1.96 8.84 -1.82
C ALA A 29 -0.96 10.01 -1.74
N ALA A 30 0.34 9.71 -1.80
CA ALA A 30 1.38 10.74 -1.87
C ALA A 30 1.27 11.51 -3.20
N ASP A 31 1.19 10.82 -4.34
CA ASP A 31 1.05 11.43 -5.65
C ASP A 31 -0.25 12.25 -5.80
N GLU A 32 -1.36 11.77 -5.25
CA GLU A 32 -2.61 12.56 -5.16
C GLU A 32 -2.41 13.88 -4.41
N ALA A 33 -1.64 13.87 -3.31
CA ALA A 33 -1.34 15.08 -2.56
C ALA A 33 -0.43 16.02 -3.36
N TRP A 34 0.60 15.49 -4.02
CA TRP A 34 1.48 16.26 -4.90
C TRP A 34 0.72 16.88 -6.09
N SER A 35 -0.24 16.15 -6.65
CA SER A 35 -1.12 16.63 -7.71
C SER A 35 -2.02 17.77 -7.24
N LYS A 36 -2.61 17.65 -6.05
CA LYS A 36 -3.42 18.73 -5.42
C LYS A 36 -2.59 19.99 -5.16
N LEU A 37 -1.30 19.84 -4.87
CA LEU A 37 -0.36 20.95 -4.70
C LEU A 37 0.17 21.52 -6.04
N GLY A 38 -0.17 20.89 -7.17
CA GLY A 38 0.19 21.36 -8.51
C GLY A 38 1.59 20.96 -8.98
N HIS A 39 2.24 20.01 -8.30
CA HIS A 39 3.57 19.55 -8.68
C HIS A 39 3.56 18.52 -9.83
N ILE A 40 2.49 17.73 -9.93
CA ILE A 40 2.28 16.78 -11.02
C ILE A 40 0.86 16.92 -11.61
N PRO A 41 0.66 16.65 -12.91
CA PRO A 41 -0.67 16.69 -13.51
C PRO A 41 -1.60 15.62 -12.95
N ALA A 42 -2.88 15.94 -12.72
CA ALA A 42 -3.86 15.01 -12.17
C ALA A 42 -4.20 13.80 -13.07
N LYS A 43 -3.75 13.80 -14.33
CA LYS A 43 -3.88 12.67 -15.25
C LYS A 43 -2.77 11.61 -15.08
N ASP A 44 -1.72 11.97 -14.35
CA ASP A 44 -0.51 11.15 -14.16
C ASP A 44 -0.48 10.49 -12.77
N VAL A 45 -1.51 10.76 -11.94
CA VAL A 45 -1.85 10.01 -10.72
C VAL A 45 -2.86 8.94 -11.08
#